data_AF-A0A2V7LEV0-F1
#
_entry.id   AF-A0A2V7LEV0-F1
#
_cell.length_a   1.000
_cell.length_b   1.000
_cell.length_c   1.000
_cell.angle_alpha   90.00
_cell.angle_beta   90.00
_cell.angle_gamma   90.00
#
_symmetry.space_group_name_H-M   'P 1'
#
loop_
_entity.id
_entity.type
_entity.pdbx_description
1 polymer ?
#
loop_
_entity_poly.entity_id
_entity_poly.type
_entity_poly.pdbx_seq_one_letter_code
_entity_poly.pdbx_strand_id
1 'polypeptide(L)'
;SSFQTAEVTLRYTDGAPFRALYTGPIGDSLKVQWDGLDASGVPPPVNRVVLRVASRAPTGELGGIVQVPLDLRLVRPDTLPWPPPLTAAQLLPERAKSGAATRSLLGGLFLSGAVAVLPAVVGGTDTPSGPRMAVAGTIGLAGLLGYMLHRPGRPLAANMRANQTLRDTWQRRVAATTAENARRRRDIRLAIRAGEPTAIQPRGP
;
A
#
# COMPACT_ATOMS: atom_id res chain seq x y z
N SER A 1 35.35 25.41 44.47
CA SER A 1 35.12 24.67 43.22
C SER A 1 35.45 25.57 42.05
N SER A 2 36.44 25.21 41.23
CA SER A 2 36.74 25.92 39.98
C SER A 2 35.79 25.42 38.90
N PHE A 3 34.78 26.22 38.53
CA PHE A 3 33.89 25.91 37.42
C PHE A 3 34.66 26.09 36.11
N GLN A 4 34.77 25.03 35.31
CA GLN A 4 35.22 25.16 33.91
C GLN A 4 34.00 25.41 33.04
N THR A 5 34.17 26.12 31.94
CA THR A 5 33.10 26.25 30.94
C THR A 5 33.31 25.19 29.87
N ALA A 6 32.27 24.43 29.56
CA ALA A 6 32.27 23.50 28.43
C ALA A 6 31.43 24.04 27.28
N GLU A 7 31.92 23.84 26.07
CA GLU A 7 31.23 24.06 24.82
C GLU A 7 31.12 22.73 24.09
N VAL A 8 29.90 22.22 23.96
CA VAL A 8 29.59 20.96 23.28
C VAL A 8 28.84 21.27 21.99
N THR A 9 29.48 20.96 20.87
CA THR A 9 28.96 21.22 19.52
C THR A 9 29.06 19.98 18.66
N LEU A 10 28.09 19.79 17.78
CA LEU A 10 28.21 18.93 16.62
C LEU A 10 28.74 19.78 15.46
N ARG A 11 29.62 19.21 14.66
CA ARG A 11 30.19 19.81 13.46
C ARG A 11 30.14 18.83 12.29
N TYR A 12 30.07 19.37 11.08
CA TYR A 12 30.37 18.60 9.88
C TYR A 12 31.85 18.18 9.87
N THR A 13 32.19 17.19 9.05
CA THR A 13 33.55 16.67 8.95
C THR A 13 34.54 17.68 8.36
N ASP A 14 34.07 18.64 7.56
CA ASP A 14 34.83 19.79 7.06
C ASP A 14 35.05 20.87 8.13
N GLY A 15 34.51 20.66 9.33
CA GLY A 15 34.57 21.60 10.43
C GLY A 15 33.50 22.70 10.37
N ALA A 16 32.54 22.69 9.44
CA ALA A 16 31.43 23.63 9.48
C ALA A 16 30.52 23.39 10.71
N PRO A 17 29.88 24.43 11.28
CA PRO A 17 28.97 24.26 12.41
C PRO A 17 27.77 23.41 11.99
N PHE A 18 27.45 22.38 12.77
CA PHE A 18 26.26 21.55 12.57
C PHE A 18 25.17 21.92 13.58
N ARG A 19 25.50 21.91 14.87
CA ARG A 19 24.58 22.30 15.95
C ARG A 19 25.30 22.54 17.27
N ALA A 20 24.91 23.57 18.02
CA ALA A 20 25.31 23.72 19.41
C ALA A 20 24.40 22.87 20.32
N LEU A 21 24.98 22.09 21.22
CA LEU A 21 24.24 21.25 22.16
C LEU A 21 24.29 21.79 23.60
N TYR A 22 25.40 22.41 23.99
CA TYR A 22 25.55 23.01 25.31
C TYR A 22 26.67 24.05 25.33
N THR A 23 26.45 25.14 26.06
CA THR A 23 27.50 26.11 26.42
C THR A 23 27.24 26.57 27.84
N GLY A 24 28.19 26.36 28.75
CA GLY A 24 28.02 26.78 30.15
C GLY A 24 29.00 26.15 31.12
N PRO A 25 28.89 26.47 32.41
CA PRO A 25 29.75 25.91 33.44
C PRO A 25 29.50 24.41 33.61
N ILE A 26 30.55 23.66 33.94
CA ILE A 26 30.48 22.25 34.32
C ILE A 26 31.21 22.03 35.64
N GLY A 27 30.68 21.10 36.44
CA GLY A 27 31.41 20.48 37.54
C GLY A 27 32.09 19.22 37.03
N ASP A 28 31.68 18.06 37.53
CA ASP A 28 32.33 16.78 37.23
C ASP A 28 31.76 16.08 35.98
N SER A 29 30.46 16.21 35.71
CA SER A 29 29.80 15.54 34.58
C SER A 29 28.68 16.38 33.98
N LEU A 30 28.42 16.14 32.68
CA LEU A 30 27.39 16.83 31.92
C LEU A 30 26.65 15.82 31.04
N LYS A 31 25.32 15.77 31.18
CA LYS A 31 24.45 15.03 30.26
C LYS A 31 23.95 15.98 29.18
N VAL A 32 24.30 15.69 27.94
CA VAL A 32 23.85 16.46 26.77
C VAL A 32 22.88 15.62 25.96
N GLN A 33 21.83 16.25 25.43
CA GLN A 33 20.84 15.59 24.58
C GLN A 33 20.82 16.26 23.20
N TRP A 34 20.62 15.44 22.17
CA TRP A 34 20.41 15.88 20.81
C TRP A 34 19.17 15.18 20.28
N ASP A 35 18.26 15.94 19.67
CA ASP A 35 17.00 15.44 19.10
C ASP A 35 17.17 14.75 17.73
N GLY A 36 18.39 14.68 17.19
CA GLY A 36 18.68 14.08 15.89
C GLY A 36 18.49 15.00 14.69
N LEU A 37 18.25 16.30 14.90
CA LEU A 37 18.04 17.30 13.84
C LEU A 37 19.26 18.22 13.68
N ASP A 38 19.48 18.73 12.48
CA ASP A 38 20.45 19.77 12.21
C ASP A 38 19.99 21.16 12.72
N ALA A 39 20.77 22.21 12.47
CA ALA A 39 20.41 23.58 12.87
C ALA A 39 19.14 24.12 12.20
N SER A 40 18.71 23.56 11.07
CA SER A 40 17.50 23.94 10.34
C SER A 40 16.25 23.18 10.82
N GLY A 41 16.42 22.24 11.77
CA GLY A 41 15.33 21.41 12.30
C GLY A 41 14.97 20.23 11.39
N VAL A 42 15.85 19.85 10.46
CA VAL A 42 15.64 18.73 9.54
C VAL A 42 16.59 17.58 9.91
N PRO A 43 16.23 16.30 9.68
CA PRO A 43 17.17 15.20 9.84
C PRO A 43 18.42 15.41 8.97
N PRO A 44 19.63 15.11 9.49
CA PRO A 44 20.88 15.35 8.78
C PRO A 44 20.90 14.63 7.42
N PRO A 45 21.28 15.33 6.33
CA PRO A 45 21.51 14.70 5.03
C PRO A 45 22.84 13.91 4.98
N VAL A 46 23.63 13.98 6.06
CA VAL A 46 24.96 13.38 6.18
C VAL A 46 24.93 12.14 7.06
N ASN A 47 25.86 11.22 6.79
CA ASN A 47 26.05 10.00 7.57
C ASN A 47 27.18 10.12 8.61
N ARG A 48 27.84 11.28 8.71
CA ARG A 48 28.95 11.48 9.63
C ARG A 48 29.00 12.92 10.12
N VAL A 49 29.18 13.07 11.43
CA VAL A 49 29.41 14.35 12.10
C VAL A 49 30.49 14.17 13.16
N VAL A 50 31.01 15.25 13.70
CA VAL A 50 32.00 15.23 14.78
C VAL A 50 31.39 15.91 16.00
N LEU A 51 31.31 15.19 17.11
CA LEU A 51 31.05 15.79 18.42
C LEU A 51 32.33 16.43 18.93
N ARG A 52 32.32 17.74 19.13
CA ARG A 52 33.42 18.51 19.66
C ARG A 52 33.05 19.02 21.05
N VAL A 53 33.85 18.65 22.04
CA VAL A 53 33.78 19.13 23.41
C VAL A 53 35.02 19.99 23.66
N ALA A 54 34.84 21.29 23.86
CA ALA A 54 35.92 22.18 24.26
C ALA A 54 35.73 22.60 25.72
N SER A 55 36.77 22.46 26.53
CA SER A 55 36.81 23.01 27.88
C SER A 55 37.58 24.32 27.89
N ARG A 56 37.08 25.30 28.64
CA ARG A 56 37.74 26.56 28.93
C ARG A 56 37.86 26.76 30.44
N ALA A 57 39.02 27.24 30.86
CA ALA A 57 39.25 27.71 32.21
C ALA A 57 38.34 28.93 32.53
N PRO A 58 38.08 29.23 33.82
CA PRO A 58 37.37 30.46 34.21
C PRO A 58 37.96 31.74 33.61
N THR A 59 39.28 31.74 33.33
CA THR A 59 40.03 32.83 32.70
C THR A 59 39.77 32.96 31.19
N GLY A 60 39.02 32.03 30.58
CA GLY A 60 38.70 32.00 29.15
C GLY A 60 39.67 31.20 28.28
N GLU A 61 40.81 30.81 28.84
CA GLU A 61 41.83 29.99 28.17
C GLU A 61 41.27 28.61 27.80
N LEU A 62 41.59 28.13 26.59
CA LEU A 62 41.22 26.79 26.15
C LEU A 62 42.07 25.76 26.89
N GLY A 63 41.40 24.92 27.69
CA GLY A 63 42.07 23.84 28.43
C GLY A 63 42.26 22.57 27.61
N GLY A 64 41.33 22.29 26.69
CA GLY A 64 41.40 21.09 25.86
C GLY A 64 40.22 20.98 24.91
N ILE A 65 40.42 20.27 23.80
CA ILE A 65 39.37 19.92 22.85
C ILE A 65 39.37 18.40 22.68
N VAL A 66 38.22 17.77 22.86
CA VAL A 66 38.00 16.36 22.50
C VAL A 66 37.06 16.32 21.31
N GLN A 67 37.41 15.51 20.32
CA GLN A 67 36.58 15.25 19.15
C GLN A 67 36.21 13.77 19.11
N VAL A 68 34.93 13.47 18.92
CA VAL A 68 34.43 12.11 18.74
C VAL A 68 33.71 12.04 17.41
N PRO A 69 34.21 11.26 16.42
CA PRO A 69 33.48 11.06 15.19
C PRO A 69 32.22 10.23 15.47
N LEU A 70 31.09 10.66 14.91
CA LEU A 70 29.80 10.00 15.03
C LEU A 70 29.34 9.57 13.63
N ASP A 71 29.17 8.27 13.44
CA ASP A 71 28.48 7.73 12.27
C ASP A 71 26.98 7.70 12.53
N LEU A 72 26.22 8.32 11.62
CA LEU A 72 24.77 8.49 11.66
C LEU A 72 24.13 7.55 10.63
N ARG A 73 23.14 6.77 11.07
CA ARG A 73 22.32 5.95 10.18
C ARG A 73 20.85 6.14 10.47
N LEU A 74 20.11 6.59 9.46
CA LEU A 74 18.67 6.65 9.52
C LEU A 74 18.10 5.22 9.35
N VAL A 75 17.58 4.65 10.42
CA VAL A 75 16.95 3.33 10.40
C VAL A 75 15.49 3.52 10.07
N ARG A 76 15.12 3.13 8.85
CA ARG A 76 13.71 3.09 8.45
C ARG A 76 13.09 1.80 8.98
N PRO A 77 11.97 1.87 9.70
CA PRO A 77 11.30 0.69 10.21
C PRO A 77 10.75 -0.16 9.08
N ASP A 78 10.76 -1.47 9.31
CA ASP A 78 10.29 -2.45 8.34
C ASP A 78 8.76 -2.39 8.18
N THR A 79 8.31 -2.37 6.93
CA THR A 79 6.89 -2.27 6.59
C THR A 79 6.31 -3.66 6.32
N LEU A 80 5.05 -3.86 6.71
CA LEU A 80 4.33 -5.08 6.39
C LEU A 80 4.16 -5.24 4.87
N PRO A 81 4.23 -6.46 4.35
CA PRO A 81 3.96 -6.73 2.94
C PRO A 81 2.50 -6.40 2.61
N TRP A 82 2.29 -5.90 1.40
CA TRP A 82 0.94 -5.59 0.91
C TRP A 82 0.14 -6.88 0.67
N PRO A 83 -1.16 -6.92 1.01
CA PRO A 83 -2.02 -8.01 0.62
C PRO A 83 -2.02 -8.15 -0.92
N PRO A 84 -1.90 -9.37 -1.47
CA PRO A 84 -1.93 -9.56 -2.92
C PRO A 84 -3.28 -9.11 -3.50
N PRO A 85 -3.31 -8.59 -4.73
CA PRO A 85 -4.55 -8.18 -5.37
C PRO A 85 -5.48 -9.39 -5.61
N LEU A 86 -6.79 -9.16 -5.57
CA LEU A 86 -7.76 -10.19 -5.93
C LEU A 86 -7.63 -10.53 -7.42
N THR A 87 -7.59 -11.81 -7.75
CA THR A 87 -7.51 -12.28 -9.13
C THR A 87 -8.88 -12.67 -9.66
N ALA A 88 -9.05 -12.62 -10.99
CA ALA A 88 -10.30 -13.03 -11.63
C ALA A 88 -10.69 -14.48 -11.32
N ALA A 89 -9.71 -15.35 -11.03
CA ALA A 89 -9.93 -16.74 -10.64
C ALA A 89 -10.59 -16.89 -9.25
N GLN A 90 -10.45 -15.90 -8.37
CA GLN A 90 -11.06 -15.88 -7.04
C GLN A 90 -12.49 -15.32 -7.05
N LEU A 91 -12.88 -14.64 -8.13
CA LEU A 91 -14.18 -14.01 -8.27
C LEU A 91 -15.13 -14.93 -9.02
N LEU A 92 -16.33 -15.10 -8.47
CA LEU A 92 -17.40 -15.84 -9.14
C LEU A 92 -17.93 -15.03 -10.34
N PRO A 93 -18.43 -15.68 -11.40
CA PRO A 93 -19.08 -14.98 -12.50
C PRO A 93 -20.29 -14.17 -12.00
N GLU A 94 -20.31 -12.87 -12.24
CA GLU A 94 -21.40 -11.99 -11.78
C GLU A 94 -22.60 -11.97 -12.74
N ARG A 95 -22.46 -12.55 -13.93
CA ARG A 95 -23.50 -12.62 -14.97
C ARG A 95 -23.62 -14.03 -15.52
N ALA A 96 -24.85 -14.43 -15.83
CA ALA A 96 -25.12 -15.71 -16.49
C ALA A 96 -24.47 -15.75 -17.89
N LYS A 97 -23.74 -16.83 -18.20
CA LYS A 97 -23.12 -17.03 -19.51
C LYS A 97 -24.20 -17.18 -20.59
N SER A 98 -24.01 -16.53 -21.74
CA SER A 98 -24.97 -16.51 -22.85
C SER A 98 -25.15 -17.85 -23.57
N GLY A 99 -24.23 -18.80 -23.41
CA GLY A 99 -24.16 -20.02 -24.23
C GLY A 99 -25.28 -21.04 -24.01
N ALA A 100 -25.98 -21.03 -22.88
CA ALA A 100 -27.12 -21.93 -22.65
C ALA A 100 -28.37 -21.49 -23.43
N ALA A 101 -28.62 -20.18 -23.50
CA ALA A 101 -29.77 -19.60 -24.18
C ALA A 101 -29.68 -19.71 -25.72
N THR A 102 -28.47 -19.64 -26.29
CA THR A 102 -28.26 -19.87 -27.72
C THR A 102 -28.46 -21.33 -28.14
N ARG A 103 -28.08 -22.29 -27.28
CA ARG A 103 -28.32 -23.73 -27.54
C ARG A 103 -29.81 -24.08 -27.53
N SER A 104 -30.61 -23.48 -26.65
CA SER A 104 -32.06 -23.67 -26.63
C SER A 104 -32.77 -22.99 -27.81
N LEU A 105 -32.26 -21.84 -28.29
CA LEU A 105 -32.78 -21.19 -29.50
C LEU A 105 -32.50 -22.03 -30.76
N LEU A 106 -31.29 -22.59 -30.90
CA LEU A 106 -30.95 -23.49 -32.00
C LEU A 106 -31.74 -24.81 -31.94
N GLY A 107 -31.90 -25.41 -30.75
CA GLY A 107 -32.73 -26.61 -30.58
C GLY A 107 -34.21 -26.38 -30.92
N GLY A 108 -34.76 -25.22 -30.54
CA GLY A 108 -36.13 -24.83 -30.88
C GLY A 108 -36.33 -24.57 -32.37
N LEU A 109 -35.34 -23.99 -33.06
CA LEU A 109 -35.35 -23.81 -34.51
C LEU A 109 -35.25 -25.15 -35.27
N PHE A 110 -34.46 -26.11 -34.78
CA PHE A 110 -34.36 -27.44 -35.37
C PHE A 110 -35.65 -28.26 -35.22
N LEU A 111 -36.34 -28.17 -34.08
CA LEU A 111 -37.63 -28.85 -33.88
C LEU A 111 -38.80 -28.21 -34.66
N SER A 112 -38.78 -26.89 -34.86
CA SER A 112 -39.81 -26.20 -35.67
C SER A 112 -39.58 -26.36 -37.19
N GLY A 113 -38.35 -26.59 -37.63
CA GLY A 113 -38.06 -27.04 -39.00
C GLY A 113 -38.61 -28.44 -39.33
N ALA A 114 -38.65 -29.36 -38.36
CA ALA A 114 -39.14 -30.73 -38.58
C ALA A 114 -40.66 -30.82 -38.72
N VAL A 115 -41.42 -29.91 -38.09
CA VAL A 115 -42.90 -29.90 -38.16
C VAL A 115 -43.41 -29.24 -39.45
N ALA A 116 -42.63 -28.36 -40.08
CA ALA A 116 -43.01 -27.68 -41.32
C ALA A 116 -42.88 -28.55 -42.59
N VAL A 117 -42.13 -29.66 -42.55
CA VAL A 117 -41.86 -30.50 -43.74
C VAL A 117 -42.72 -31.77 -43.79
N LEU A 118 -43.32 -32.19 -42.67
CA LEU A 118 -44.23 -33.35 -42.64
C LEU A 118 -45.42 -33.26 -43.62
N PRO A 119 -46.01 -32.08 -43.95
CA PRO A 119 -47.11 -32.02 -44.92
C PRO A 119 -46.68 -32.20 -46.38
N ALA A 120 -45.39 -32.05 -46.71
CA ALA A 120 -44.93 -32.16 -48.10
C ALA A 120 -44.87 -33.61 -48.60
N VAL A 121 -44.98 -34.60 -47.70
CA VAL A 121 -44.87 -36.03 -48.03
C VAL A 121 -46.24 -36.73 -48.00
N VAL A 122 -47.28 -36.10 -47.43
CA VAL A 122 -48.63 -36.68 -47.35
C VAL A 122 -49.66 -35.62 -47.75
N GLY A 123 -49.80 -35.44 -49.07
CA GLY A 123 -51.06 -35.18 -49.79
C GLY A 123 -51.92 -33.95 -49.44
N GLY A 124 -52.23 -33.17 -50.48
CA GLY A 124 -53.49 -32.45 -50.61
C GLY A 124 -53.45 -30.96 -50.30
N THR A 125 -53.70 -30.15 -51.32
CA THR A 125 -53.98 -28.72 -51.23
C THR A 125 -55.24 -28.48 -50.40
N ASP A 126 -55.10 -28.06 -49.15
CA ASP A 126 -56.19 -27.48 -48.39
C ASP A 126 -55.71 -26.36 -47.45
N THR A 127 -56.57 -25.36 -47.33
CA THR A 127 -56.39 -24.12 -46.55
C THR A 127 -55.99 -24.43 -45.10
N PRO A 128 -55.13 -23.62 -44.45
CA PRO A 128 -54.68 -23.90 -43.09
C PRO A 128 -55.86 -23.89 -42.12
N SER A 129 -56.22 -25.03 -41.54
CA SER A 129 -57.28 -25.11 -40.54
C SER A 129 -56.86 -24.43 -39.23
N GLY A 130 -57.79 -23.67 -38.63
CA GLY A 130 -57.60 -22.83 -37.43
C GLY A 130 -56.82 -23.42 -36.24
N PRO A 131 -56.85 -24.74 -35.95
CA PRO A 131 -56.04 -25.33 -34.88
C PRO A 131 -54.53 -25.25 -35.12
N ARG A 132 -54.07 -25.24 -36.38
CA ARG A 132 -52.64 -25.23 -36.74
C ARG A 132 -51.99 -23.87 -36.47
N MET A 133 -52.73 -22.77 -36.63
CA MET A 133 -52.29 -21.43 -36.28
C MET A 133 -52.21 -21.24 -34.75
N ALA A 134 -53.10 -21.88 -33.99
CA ALA A 134 -53.08 -21.83 -32.54
C ALA A 134 -51.83 -22.50 -31.93
N VAL A 135 -51.44 -23.67 -32.44
CA VAL A 135 -50.24 -24.39 -31.98
C VAL A 135 -48.97 -23.59 -32.29
N ALA A 136 -48.84 -23.02 -33.49
CA ALA A 136 -47.71 -22.17 -33.86
C ALA A 136 -47.60 -20.92 -32.96
N GLY A 137 -48.74 -20.29 -32.62
CA GLY A 137 -48.79 -19.16 -31.69
C GLY A 137 -48.29 -19.50 -30.28
N THR A 138 -48.66 -20.67 -29.75
CA THR A 138 -48.23 -21.10 -28.40
C THR A 138 -46.73 -21.40 -28.30
N ILE A 139 -46.13 -22.00 -29.34
CA ILE A 139 -44.68 -22.29 -29.36
C ILE A 139 -43.87 -20.98 -29.44
N GLY A 140 -44.31 -20.01 -30.23
CA GLY A 140 -43.69 -18.69 -30.31
C GLY A 140 -43.71 -17.92 -28.98
N LEU A 141 -44.86 -17.92 -28.29
CA LEU A 141 -45.01 -17.31 -26.98
C LEU A 141 -44.17 -18.00 -25.90
N ALA A 142 -44.11 -19.33 -25.90
CA ALA A 142 -43.27 -20.08 -24.96
C ALA A 142 -41.77 -19.81 -25.18
N GLY A 143 -41.32 -19.68 -26.43
CA GLY A 143 -39.94 -19.31 -26.76
C GLY A 143 -39.56 -17.90 -26.30
N LEU A 144 -40.46 -16.93 -26.48
CA LEU A 144 -40.27 -15.54 -26.03
C LEU A 144 -40.22 -15.44 -24.50
N LEU A 145 -41.14 -16.12 -23.81
CA LEU A 145 -41.15 -16.22 -22.35
C LEU A 145 -39.89 -16.92 -21.83
N GLY A 146 -39.47 -18.02 -22.48
CA GLY A 146 -38.24 -18.73 -22.16
C GLY A 146 -36.99 -17.87 -22.28
N TYR A 147 -36.87 -17.08 -23.34
CA TYR A 147 -35.75 -16.14 -23.56
C TYR A 147 -35.76 -14.99 -22.56
N MET A 148 -36.93 -14.42 -22.23
CA MET A 148 -37.04 -13.38 -21.22
C MET A 148 -36.67 -13.90 -19.82
N LEU A 149 -37.09 -15.12 -19.48
CA LEU A 149 -36.77 -15.76 -18.20
C LEU A 149 -35.29 -16.16 -18.08
N HIS A 150 -34.66 -16.55 -19.19
CA HIS A 150 -33.25 -17.01 -19.26
C HIS A 150 -32.33 -16.01 -19.95
N ARG A 151 -32.65 -14.72 -19.89
CA ARG A 151 -31.94 -13.67 -20.63
C ARG A 151 -30.42 -13.75 -20.38
N PRO A 152 -29.60 -13.86 -21.44
CA PRO A 152 -28.15 -13.87 -21.30
C PRO A 152 -27.68 -12.59 -20.62
N GLY A 153 -26.72 -12.71 -19.70
CA GLY A 153 -26.18 -11.55 -18.97
C GLY A 153 -27.00 -11.12 -17.74
N ARG A 154 -28.05 -11.85 -17.34
CA ARG A 154 -28.77 -11.59 -16.08
C ARG A 154 -27.79 -11.55 -14.89
N PRO A 155 -27.90 -10.56 -13.99
CA PRO A 155 -27.05 -10.47 -12.81
C PRO A 155 -27.28 -11.66 -11.89
N LEU A 156 -26.19 -12.27 -11.43
CA LEU A 156 -26.19 -13.36 -10.46
C LEU A 156 -26.00 -12.77 -9.06
N ALA A 157 -27.11 -12.32 -8.46
CA ALA A 157 -27.08 -11.57 -7.21
C ALA A 157 -26.35 -12.27 -6.05
N ALA A 158 -26.41 -13.61 -6.00
CA ALA A 158 -25.68 -14.40 -5.01
C ALA A 158 -24.15 -14.30 -5.21
N ASN A 159 -23.68 -14.44 -6.46
CA ASN A 159 -22.26 -14.33 -6.81
C ASN A 159 -21.75 -12.90 -6.61
N MET A 160 -22.55 -11.90 -6.96
CA MET A 160 -22.23 -10.48 -6.69
C MET A 160 -22.06 -10.22 -5.20
N ARG A 161 -22.96 -10.72 -4.34
CA ARG A 161 -22.84 -10.60 -2.87
C ARG A 161 -21.60 -11.31 -2.33
N ALA A 162 -21.30 -12.51 -2.82
CA ALA A 162 -20.10 -13.24 -2.44
C ALA A 162 -18.81 -12.49 -2.85
N ASN A 163 -18.75 -12.02 -4.09
CA ASN A 163 -17.63 -11.21 -4.59
C ASN A 163 -17.48 -9.91 -3.82
N GLN A 164 -18.60 -9.24 -3.48
CA GLN A 164 -18.57 -8.02 -2.68
C GLN A 164 -17.96 -8.28 -1.30
N THR A 165 -18.38 -9.36 -0.64
CA THR A 165 -17.82 -9.75 0.67
C THR A 165 -16.30 -10.00 0.59
N LEU A 166 -15.83 -10.63 -0.49
CA LEU A 166 -14.40 -10.83 -0.74
C LEU A 166 -13.66 -9.51 -0.95
N ARG A 167 -14.21 -8.61 -1.78
CA ARG A 167 -13.66 -7.27 -2.03
C ARG A 167 -13.59 -6.46 -0.74
N ASP A 168 -14.66 -6.44 0.06
CA ASP A 168 -14.72 -5.71 1.32
C ASP A 168 -13.66 -6.24 2.31
N THR A 169 -13.51 -7.56 2.40
CA THR A 169 -12.51 -8.19 3.29
C THR A 169 -11.09 -7.89 2.83
N TRP A 170 -10.84 -7.85 1.52
CA TRP A 170 -9.56 -7.45 0.97
C TRP A 170 -9.28 -5.96 1.22
N GLN A 171 -10.25 -5.08 0.99
CA GLN A 171 -10.14 -3.65 1.24
C GLN A 171 -9.84 -3.35 2.71
N ARG A 172 -10.51 -4.04 3.65
CA ARG A 172 -10.21 -3.92 5.09
C ARG A 172 -8.76 -4.30 5.40
N ARG A 173 -8.24 -5.37 4.81
CA ARG A 173 -6.84 -5.79 4.98
C ARG A 173 -5.87 -4.75 4.42
N VAL A 174 -6.12 -4.24 3.22
CA VAL A 174 -5.31 -3.18 2.62
C VAL A 174 -5.32 -1.93 3.51
N ALA A 175 -6.49 -1.48 3.96
CA ALA A 175 -6.62 -0.32 4.83
C ALA A 175 -5.86 -0.50 6.15
N ALA A 176 -5.97 -1.68 6.78
CA ALA A 176 -5.23 -2.01 7.99
C ALA A 176 -3.70 -1.99 7.76
N THR A 177 -3.22 -2.64 6.70
CA THR A 177 -1.80 -2.61 6.32
C THR A 177 -1.31 -1.19 6.03
N THR A 178 -2.09 -0.37 5.33
CA THR A 178 -1.77 1.04 5.07
C THR A 178 -1.61 1.83 6.36
N ALA A 179 -2.59 1.72 7.27
CA ALA A 179 -2.58 2.43 8.54
C ALA A 179 -1.39 2.02 9.42
N GLU A 180 -1.11 0.71 9.49
CA GLU A 180 0.02 0.18 10.24
C GLU A 180 1.36 0.61 9.63
N ASN A 181 1.52 0.51 8.31
CA ASN A 181 2.73 0.98 7.63
C ASN A 181 2.94 2.49 7.79
N ALA A 182 1.87 3.30 7.81
CA ALA A 182 1.95 4.72 8.08
C ALA A 182 2.37 5.01 9.53
N ARG A 183 1.89 4.22 10.50
CA ARG A 183 2.35 4.30 11.90
C ARG A 183 3.83 3.96 12.02
N ARG A 184 4.24 2.80 11.49
CA ARG A 184 5.65 2.36 11.52
C ARG A 184 6.56 3.42 10.90
N ARG A 185 6.21 3.99 9.76
CA ARG A 185 6.99 5.05 9.11
C ARG A 185 7.18 6.32 9.95
N ARG A 186 6.41 6.54 11.02
CA ARG A 186 6.66 7.65 11.95
C ARG A 186 7.75 7.32 12.98
N ASP A 187 8.04 6.04 13.22
CA ASP A 187 9.08 5.57 14.13
C ASP A 187 10.46 5.50 13.44
N ILE A 188 10.79 6.50 12.62
CA ILE A 188 12.13 6.61 12.05
C ILE A 188 13.11 6.88 13.19
N ARG A 189 14.14 6.04 13.30
CA ARG A 189 15.15 6.16 14.36
C ARG A 189 16.48 6.57 13.78
N LEU A 190 17.21 7.43 14.49
CA LEU A 190 18.60 7.72 14.19
C LEU A 190 19.48 6.79 15.02
N ALA A 191 20.16 5.86 14.38
CA ALA A 191 21.21 5.07 15.02
C ALA A 191 22.53 5.83 14.94
N ILE A 192 23.20 5.97 16.09
CA ILE A 192 24.46 6.68 16.23
C ILE A 192 25.52 5.69 16.68
N ARG A 193 26.66 5.65 15.99
CA ARG A 193 27.85 4.91 16.42
C ARG A 193 28.97 5.91 16.64
N ALA A 194 29.48 5.96 17.87
CA ALA A 194 30.67 6.73 18.19
C ALA A 194 31.93 5.95 17.77
N GLY A 195 32.86 6.64 17.10
CA GLY A 195 34.22 6.16 16.87
C GLY A 195 35.16 6.57 18.00
N GLU A 196 36.46 6.39 17.78
CA GLU A 196 37.48 6.69 18.78
C GLU A 196 37.59 8.20 19.07
N PRO A 197 37.62 8.62 20.34
CA PRO A 197 37.88 10.00 20.72
C PRO A 197 39.32 10.42 20.42
N THR A 198 39.48 11.62 19.85
CA THR A 198 40.77 12.28 19.66
C THR A 198 40.86 13.52 20.55
N ALA A 199 41.91 13.59 21.37
CA ALA A 199 42.22 14.78 22.15
C ALA A 199 43.15 15.70 21.37
N ILE A 200 42.79 16.98 21.29
CA ILE A 200 43.59 18.05 20.73
C ILE A 200 43.97 18.95 21.89
N GLN A 201 45.27 18.97 22.20
CA GLN A 201 45.81 19.99 23.10
C GLN A 201 45.93 21.29 22.32
N PRO A 202 45.31 22.40 22.79
CA PRO A 202 45.63 23.71 22.26
C PRO A 202 47.13 23.94 22.49
N ARG A 203 47.88 24.19 21.41
CA ARG A 203 49.30 24.52 21.55
C ARG A 203 49.39 25.75 22.45
N GLY A 204 50.14 25.62 23.55
CA GLY A 204 50.55 26.78 24.32
C GLY A 204 51.36 27.73 23.43
N PRO A 205 51.41 29.02 23.77
CA PRO A 205 52.35 29.96 23.15
C PRO A 205 53.81 29.47 23.30
#